data_AF-K1RVQ8-F1
#
_entry.id   AF-K1RVQ8-F1
#
_cell.length_a   1.000
_cell.length_b   1.000
_cell.length_c   1.000
_cell.angle_alpha   90.00
_cell.angle_beta   90.00
_cell.angle_gamma   90.00
#
_symmetry.space_group_name_H-M   'P 1'
#
loop_
_entity.id
_entity.type
_entity.pdbx_description
1 polymer ?
#
loop_
_entity_poly.entity_id
_entity_poly.type
_entity_poly.pdbx_seq_one_letter_code
_entity_poly.pdbx_strand_id
1 'polypeptide(L)' 'MGKGIILGIDFSIDFTQMAVLDDEINPRSISIGTEDNFLIPSVVCYNSEL' A
#
# COMPACT_ATOMS: atom_id res chain seq x y z
N MET A 1 3.00 -14.82 20.70
CA MET A 1 3.51 -13.49 20.26
C MET A 1 3.23 -13.39 18.77
N GLY A 2 2.39 -12.44 18.34
CA GLY A 2 2.15 -12.23 16.91
C GLY A 2 3.41 -11.67 16.25
N LYS A 3 3.79 -12.17 15.07
CA LYS A 3 4.87 -11.62 14.26
C LYS A 3 4.39 -10.25 13.76
N GLY A 4 5.02 -9.17 14.22
CA GLY A 4 4.68 -7.82 13.76
C GLY A 4 5.04 -7.66 12.28
N ILE A 5 4.28 -6.84 11.57
CA ILE A 5 4.52 -6.52 10.16
C ILE A 5 5.13 -5.11 10.09
N ILE A 6 6.19 -4.94 9.30
CA ILE A 6 6.76 -3.63 9.00
C ILE A 6 6.23 -3.18 7.64
N LEU A 7 5.52 -2.04 7.65
CA LEU A 7 4.91 -1.43 6.47
C LEU A 7 5.62 -0.11 6.14
N GLY A 8 6.13 -0.01 4.93
CA GLY A 8 6.60 1.23 4.31
C GLY A 8 5.49 1.87 3.48
N ILE A 9 5.32 3.18 3.63
CA ILE A 9 4.35 3.98 2.87
C ILE A 9 5.11 5.18 2.29
N ASP A 10 5.15 5.28 0.97
CA ASP A 10 5.50 6.52 0.28
C ASP A 10 4.21 7.28 0.04
N PHE A 11 4.05 8.41 0.74
CA PHE A 11 2.88 9.26 0.63
C PHE A 11 3.20 10.50 -0.21
N SER A 12 3.10 10.34 -1.51
CA SER A 12 3.40 11.38 -2.50
C SER A 12 2.12 12.04 -3.04
N ILE A 13 2.27 13.21 -3.68
CA ILE A 13 1.14 14.08 -4.04
C ILE A 13 0.14 13.45 -5.01
N ASP A 14 0.63 12.75 -6.04
CA ASP A 14 -0.23 12.18 -7.09
C ASP A 14 -0.54 10.70 -6.82
N PHE A 15 0.45 9.96 -6.36
CA PHE A 15 0.35 8.52 -6.10
C PHE A 15 1.05 8.15 -4.80
N THR A 16 0.46 7.20 -4.08
CA THR A 16 1.00 6.54 -2.91
C THR A 16 1.41 5.12 -3.29
N GLN A 17 2.49 4.62 -2.69
CA GLN A 17 2.90 3.22 -2.80
C GLN A 17 3.06 2.61 -1.41
N MET A 18 2.73 1.33 -1.28
CA MET A 18 2.92 0.56 -0.06
C MET A 18 3.84 -0.62 -0.29
N ALA A 19 4.69 -0.93 0.69
CA ALA A 19 5.55 -2.11 0.68
C ALA A 19 5.67 -2.73 2.08
N VAL A 20 5.86 -4.05 2.12
CA VAL A 20 6.06 -4.82 3.35
C VAL A 20 7.43 -5.49 3.33
N LEU A 21 8.05 -5.67 4.50
CA LEU A 21 9.21 -6.56 4.61
C LEU A 21 8.73 -8.01 4.71
N ASP A 22 9.20 -8.88 3.82
CA ASP A 22 8.94 -10.31 3.89
C ASP A 22 9.78 -10.99 4.99
N ASP A 23 9.65 -12.31 5.11
CA ASP A 23 10.35 -13.10 6.12
C ASP A 23 11.87 -13.10 5.98
N GLU A 24 12.37 -12.70 4.81
CA GLU A 24 13.79 -12.58 4.47
C GLU A 24 14.27 -11.12 4.59
N ILE A 25 13.42 -10.21 5.07
CA ILE A 25 13.70 -8.76 5.20
C ILE A 25 13.83 -8.08 3.82
N ASN A 26 13.27 -8.68 2.77
CA ASN A 26 13.20 -8.04 1.46
C ASN A 26 11.94 -7.18 1.34
N PRO A 27 12.04 -5.95 0.82
CA PRO A 27 10.86 -5.13 0.55
C PRO A 27 10.05 -5.72 -0.61
N ARG A 28 8.74 -5.87 -0.40
CA ARG A 28 7.78 -6.27 -1.43
C ARG A 28 6.67 -5.25 -1.55
N SER A 29 6.49 -4.72 -2.74
CA SER A 29 5.36 -3.85 -3.06
C SER A 29 4.04 -4.60 -2.90
N ILE A 30 3.04 -3.89 -2.40
CA ILE A 30 1.68 -4.40 -2.23
C ILE A 30 0.84 -3.90 -3.40
N SER A 31 0.21 -4.80 -4.15
CA SER A 31 -0.81 -4.43 -5.12
C SER A 31 -2.16 -4.23 -4.44
N ILE A 32 -2.93 -3.23 -4.87
CA ILE A 32 -4.19 -2.85 -4.26
C ILE A 32 -5.29 -2.92 -5.33
N GLY A 33 -6.37 -3.63 -5.03
CA GLY A 33 -7.56 -3.73 -5.90
C GLY A 33 -7.38 -4.57 -7.18
N THR A 34 -6.15 -4.98 -7.52
CA THR A 34 -5.80 -5.81 -8.70
C THR A 34 -4.52 -6.60 -8.40
N GLU A 35 -4.12 -7.50 -9.30
CA GLU A 35 -2.88 -8.27 -9.13
C GLU A 35 -1.61 -7.46 -9.44
N ASP A 36 -1.70 -6.40 -10.26
CA ASP A 36 -0.57 -5.73 -10.90
C ASP A 36 -0.54 -4.20 -10.75
N ASN A 37 -1.48 -3.57 -10.03
CA ASN A 37 -1.39 -2.13 -9.71
C ASN A 37 -0.79 -1.88 -8.32
N PHE A 38 0.38 -1.24 -8.30
CA PHE A 38 1.15 -0.92 -7.09
C PHE A 38 1.11 0.58 -6.72
N LEU A 39 0.56 1.41 -7.60
CA LEU A 39 0.39 2.85 -7.38
C LEU A 39 -1.07 3.13 -7.06
N ILE A 40 -1.30 3.76 -5.92
CA ILE A 40 -2.63 4.16 -5.45
C ILE A 40 -2.74 5.67 -5.67
N PRO A 41 -3.74 6.18 -6.41
CA PRO A 41 -3.95 7.62 -6.49
C PRO A 41 -4.12 8.23 -5.09
N SER A 42 -3.36 9.29 -4.79
CA SER A 42 -3.39 9.97 -3.48
C SER A 42 -4.60 10.90 -3.37
N VAL A 43 -5.80 10.33 -3.46
CA VAL A 43 -7.06 11.06 -3.53
C VAL A 43 -8.08 10.49 -2.56
N VAL A 44 -8.97 11.36 -2.06
CA VAL A 44 -10.12 10.96 -1.26
C VAL A 44 -11.38 11.29 -2.05
N CYS A 45 -12.14 10.27 -2.40
CA CYS A 45 -13.44 10.42 -3.07
C CYS A 45 -14.56 10.30 -2.04
N TYR A 46 -15.49 11.24 -2.07
CA TYR A 46 -16.73 11.16 -1.29
C TYR A 46 -17.83 10.58 -2.17
N ASN A 47 -18.51 9.55 -1.68
CA ASN A 47 -19.74 9.06 -2.29
C ASN A 47 -20.89 9.32 -1.31
N SER A 48 -21.92 10.05 -1.76
CA SER A 48 -23.12 10.32 -0.96
C SER A 48 -24.06 9.12 -0.84
N GLU A 49 -23.78 8.02 -1.56
CA GLU A 49 -24.61 6.82 -1.64
C GLU A 49 -24.01 5.59 -0.94
N LEU A 50 -22.87 5.74 -0.23
CA LEU A 50 -22.26 4.68 0.58
C LEU A 50 -22.69 4.75 2.05
#